data_AF-K8GT47-F1
#
_entry.id   AF-K8GT47-F1
#
_cell.length_a   1.000
_cell.length_b   1.000
_cell.length_c   1.000
_cell.angle_alpha   90.00
_cell.angle_beta   90.00
_cell.angle_gamma   90.00
#
_symmetry.space_group_name_H-M   'P 1'
#
loop_
_entity.id
_entity.type
_entity.pdbx_description
1 polymer ?
#
loop_
_entity_poly.entity_id
_entity_poly.type
_entity_poly.pdbx_seq_one_letter_code
_entity_poly.pdbx_strand_id
1 'polypeptide(L)'
;MARPALKSLFAAVAGTTALTMAVEASPAKAAILNYAFEVTVTRGSYAGNVYKGSFKFDDAALVPCPQPSVLLCATPAQSALTLSFSFLNQTYNEQSDVDYFSSNQSFPAVYYFPNLANTSVEPYALSFVVFPPTSPVSFSVFGDLFFVELSDFDDLRDPGKAVGTVRYTRLLDSSPPRLPSDPTPCQVDPDSCNGQAVPEPSEIAGSVVALGLMGLVWRSRRKKATLNP
;
A
#
# COMPACT_ATOMS: atom_id res chain seq x y z
N MET A 1 72.59 -29.08 11.03
CA MET A 1 71.33 -28.31 10.98
C MET A 1 70.17 -29.27 11.16
N ALA A 2 69.43 -29.08 12.26
CA ALA A 2 68.10 -29.64 12.54
C ALA A 2 67.08 -29.03 11.54
N ARG A 3 65.89 -29.55 11.21
CA ARG A 3 64.88 -30.39 11.90
C ARG A 3 63.80 -30.79 10.83
N PRO A 4 62.67 -31.46 11.15
CA PRO A 4 62.27 -32.74 10.57
C PRO A 4 61.08 -32.69 9.59
N ALA A 5 60.81 -33.84 8.96
CA ALA A 5 59.59 -34.11 8.20
C ALA A 5 58.33 -33.93 9.06
N LEU A 6 57.46 -32.99 8.68
CA LEU A 6 56.13 -32.84 9.26
C LEU A 6 55.19 -33.84 8.58
N LYS A 7 54.86 -34.91 9.30
CA LYS A 7 53.80 -35.84 8.93
C LYS A 7 52.45 -35.16 9.16
N SER A 8 51.61 -35.23 8.13
CA SER A 8 50.16 -34.99 8.18
C SER A 8 49.53 -35.65 9.41
N LEU A 9 48.84 -34.85 10.22
CA LEU A 9 47.79 -35.34 11.12
C LEU A 9 46.49 -34.64 10.75
N PHE A 10 45.58 -35.42 10.20
CA PHE A 10 44.18 -35.10 10.04
C PHE A 10 43.54 -34.93 11.43
N ALA A 11 42.87 -33.80 11.65
CA ALA A 11 41.87 -33.66 12.69
C ALA A 11 40.56 -33.23 12.01
N ALA A 12 39.70 -34.20 11.72
CA ALA A 12 38.34 -33.95 11.28
C ALA A 12 37.55 -33.41 12.47
N VAL A 13 37.25 -32.11 12.48
CA VAL A 13 36.24 -31.55 13.37
C VAL A 13 34.90 -31.77 12.71
N ALA A 14 34.22 -32.86 13.09
CA ALA A 14 32.80 -33.06 12.83
C ALA A 14 32.01 -32.10 13.72
N GLY A 15 31.90 -30.84 13.28
CA GLY A 15 31.01 -29.85 13.87
C GLY A 15 29.62 -30.05 13.29
N THR A 16 28.70 -30.54 14.10
CA THR A 16 27.26 -30.62 13.84
C THR A 16 26.74 -29.30 13.27
N THR A 17 26.43 -29.28 11.97
CA THR A 17 25.58 -28.24 11.39
C THR A 17 24.18 -28.46 11.95
N ALA A 18 23.78 -27.65 12.93
CA ALA A 18 22.38 -27.52 13.29
C ALA A 18 21.64 -27.08 12.03
N LEU A 19 20.81 -27.95 11.46
CA LEU A 19 19.80 -27.54 10.49
C LEU A 19 18.85 -26.61 11.25
N THR A 20 19.05 -25.30 11.11
CA THR A 20 18.02 -24.33 11.40
C THR A 20 16.87 -24.68 10.46
N MET A 21 15.78 -25.21 11.02
CA MET A 21 14.53 -25.33 10.29
C MET A 21 14.16 -23.91 9.87
N ALA A 22 14.29 -23.62 8.58
CA ALA A 22 13.67 -22.47 7.98
C ALA A 22 12.17 -22.67 8.19
N VAL A 23 11.59 -21.94 9.12
CA VAL A 23 10.15 -21.78 9.17
C VAL A 23 9.81 -21.06 7.87
N GLU A 24 9.34 -21.82 6.88
CA GLU A 24 8.76 -21.24 5.68
C GLU A 24 7.58 -20.39 6.14
N ALA A 25 7.77 -19.07 6.13
CA ALA A 25 6.69 -18.14 6.36
C ALA A 25 5.65 -18.42 5.26
N SER A 26 4.50 -18.97 5.65
CA SER A 26 3.41 -19.21 4.72
C SER A 26 3.11 -17.89 4.00
N PRO A 27 3.04 -17.86 2.66
CA PRO A 27 2.70 -16.65 1.94
C PRO A 27 1.36 -16.15 2.49
N ALA A 28 1.34 -14.89 2.93
CA ALA A 28 0.12 -14.24 3.40
C ALA A 28 -0.96 -14.45 2.32
N LYS A 29 -2.09 -15.05 2.70
CA LYS A 29 -3.16 -15.34 1.77
C LYS A 29 -3.64 -14.02 1.16
N ALA A 30 -3.65 -13.98 -0.18
CA ALA A 30 -4.39 -13.03 -0.99
C ALA A 30 -5.73 -12.68 -0.32
N ALA A 31 -5.92 -11.42 0.04
CA ALA A 31 -7.11 -10.92 0.68
C ALA A 31 -7.62 -9.69 -0.06
N ILE A 32 -8.93 -9.66 -0.22
CA ILE A 32 -9.61 -8.42 -0.58
C ILE A 32 -9.56 -7.52 0.66
N LEU A 33 -8.91 -6.37 0.50
CA LEU A 33 -8.82 -5.34 1.51
C LEU A 33 -9.83 -4.23 1.22
N ASN A 34 -10.63 -3.90 2.22
CA ASN A 34 -11.60 -2.82 2.17
C ASN A 34 -11.13 -1.68 3.08
N TYR A 35 -11.18 -0.44 2.59
CA TYR A 35 -10.84 0.75 3.35
C TYR A 35 -11.95 1.78 3.25
N ALA A 36 -12.29 2.39 4.38
CA ALA A 36 -12.91 3.69 4.39
C ALA A 36 -11.81 4.75 4.48
N PHE A 37 -12.06 5.92 3.90
CA PHE A 37 -11.25 7.10 4.14
C PHE A 37 -12.09 8.32 4.41
N GLU A 38 -11.55 9.19 5.25
CA GLU A 38 -12.15 10.47 5.62
C GLU A 38 -11.19 11.59 5.28
N VAL A 39 -11.70 12.60 4.57
CA VAL A 39 -10.99 13.82 4.22
C VAL A 39 -11.47 14.93 5.15
N THR A 40 -10.56 15.49 5.93
CA THR A 40 -10.83 16.67 6.78
C THR A 40 -10.19 17.90 6.14
N VAL A 41 -11.00 18.88 5.74
CA VAL A 41 -10.51 20.11 5.11
C VAL A 41 -10.30 21.20 6.16
N THR A 42 -9.08 21.71 6.29
CA THR A 42 -8.69 22.66 7.33
C THR A 42 -8.39 24.06 6.80
N ARG A 43 -8.21 24.23 5.48
CA ARG A 43 -7.88 25.51 4.84
C ARG A 43 -8.69 25.72 3.54
N GLY A 44 -8.70 26.96 3.05
CA GLY A 44 -9.35 27.33 1.78
C GLY A 44 -10.88 27.46 1.87
N SER A 45 -11.52 27.58 0.72
CA SER A 45 -12.97 27.83 0.57
C SER A 45 -13.86 26.74 1.17
N TYR A 46 -13.30 25.55 1.40
CA TYR A 46 -14.02 24.38 1.90
C TYR A 46 -13.63 23.98 3.33
N ALA A 47 -12.90 24.83 4.05
CA ALA A 47 -12.48 24.57 5.43
C ALA A 47 -13.67 24.26 6.35
N GLY A 48 -13.47 23.31 7.27
CA GLY A 48 -14.48 22.84 8.22
C GLY A 48 -15.35 21.71 7.69
N ASN A 49 -15.27 21.38 6.40
CA ASN A 49 -16.00 20.24 5.84
C ASN A 49 -15.25 18.92 6.02
N VAL A 50 -16.03 17.84 6.12
CA VAL A 50 -15.55 16.46 6.15
C VAL A 50 -16.20 15.68 5.00
N TYR A 51 -15.39 14.99 4.22
CA TYR A 51 -15.85 14.17 3.10
C TYR A 51 -15.43 12.73 3.30
N LYS A 52 -16.20 11.79 2.75
CA LYS A 52 -15.99 10.36 2.96
C LYS A 52 -15.89 9.62 1.65
N GLY A 53 -15.06 8.60 1.65
CA GLY A 53 -14.97 7.66 0.56
C GLY A 53 -14.57 6.29 1.04
N SER A 54 -14.45 5.38 0.09
CA SER A 54 -13.99 4.03 0.31
C SER A 54 -13.25 3.54 -0.92
N PHE A 55 -12.32 2.62 -0.71
CA PHE A 55 -11.77 1.83 -1.79
C PHE A 55 -11.57 0.39 -1.34
N LYS A 56 -11.58 -0.50 -2.32
CA LYS A 56 -11.41 -1.93 -2.13
C LYS A 56 -10.39 -2.42 -3.15
N PHE A 57 -9.46 -3.26 -2.71
CA PHE A 57 -8.56 -3.92 -3.64
C PHE A 57 -8.12 -5.31 -3.24
N ASP A 58 -7.75 -6.12 -4.21
CA ASP A 58 -7.13 -7.43 -3.99
C ASP A 58 -5.62 -7.24 -3.77
N ASP A 59 -5.11 -7.57 -2.58
CA ASP A 59 -3.70 -7.39 -2.27
C ASP A 59 -2.77 -8.35 -3.04
N ALA A 60 -3.31 -9.45 -3.60
CA ALA A 60 -2.56 -10.31 -4.51
C ALA A 60 -2.37 -9.69 -5.90
N ALA A 61 -3.15 -8.66 -6.23
CA ALA A 61 -2.96 -7.89 -7.45
C ALA A 61 -1.90 -6.78 -7.30
N LEU A 62 -1.28 -6.62 -6.12
CA LEU A 62 -0.19 -5.67 -5.94
C LEU A 62 0.99 -6.04 -6.84
N VAL A 63 1.27 -5.17 -7.81
CA VAL A 63 2.43 -5.29 -8.69
C VAL A 63 3.39 -4.13 -8.45
N PRO A 64 4.66 -4.25 -8.85
CA PRO A 64 5.56 -3.11 -8.89
C PRO A 64 4.94 -1.95 -9.65
N CYS A 65 4.88 -0.78 -9.01
CA CYS A 65 4.35 0.39 -9.66
C CYS A 65 5.20 0.76 -10.86
N PRO A 66 4.59 1.23 -11.97
CA PRO A 66 5.33 1.74 -13.10
C PRO A 66 6.39 2.75 -12.66
N GLN A 67 6.04 3.63 -11.71
CA GLN A 67 6.96 4.46 -10.93
C GLN A 67 6.31 4.92 -9.61
N PRO A 68 7.07 5.06 -8.50
CA PRO A 68 8.43 4.57 -8.35
C PRO A 68 8.44 3.03 -8.25
N SER A 69 9.37 2.36 -8.94
CA SER A 69 9.40 0.88 -9.04
C SER A 69 9.73 0.15 -7.73
N VAL A 70 9.99 0.90 -6.66
CA VAL A 70 10.24 0.38 -5.31
C VAL A 70 8.96 0.20 -4.50
N LEU A 71 7.83 0.75 -4.97
CA LEU A 71 6.53 0.58 -4.35
C LEU A 71 5.72 -0.45 -5.12
N LEU A 72 4.81 -1.13 -4.40
CA LEU A 72 3.76 -1.92 -5.02
C LEU A 72 2.48 -1.08 -5.10
N CYS A 73 1.68 -1.28 -6.13
CA CYS A 73 0.36 -0.67 -6.21
C CYS A 73 -0.67 -1.56 -6.91
N ALA A 74 -1.93 -1.30 -6.55
CA ALA A 74 -3.11 -1.79 -7.24
C ALA A 74 -3.73 -0.65 -8.05
N THR A 75 -4.12 -0.94 -9.30
CA THR A 75 -4.79 0.02 -10.20
C THR A 75 -6.01 -0.63 -10.88
N PRO A 76 -6.92 0.14 -11.51
CA PRO A 76 -8.07 -0.41 -12.20
C PRO A 76 -7.72 -1.38 -13.33
N ALA A 77 -6.55 -1.22 -13.96
CA ALA A 77 -6.09 -2.07 -15.06
C ALA A 77 -6.01 -3.56 -14.68
N GLN A 78 -5.77 -3.85 -13.40
CA GLN A 78 -5.67 -5.20 -12.86
C GLN A 78 -7.04 -5.73 -12.38
N SER A 79 -8.13 -4.99 -12.64
CA SER A 79 -9.49 -5.20 -12.11
C SER A 79 -9.59 -5.23 -10.57
N ALA A 80 -8.52 -4.81 -9.91
CA ALA A 80 -8.34 -5.00 -8.50
C ALA A 80 -8.62 -3.74 -7.69
N LEU A 81 -8.96 -2.58 -8.27
CA LEU A 81 -9.30 -1.39 -7.49
C LEU A 81 -10.74 -0.98 -7.76
N THR A 82 -11.53 -0.89 -6.70
CA THR A 82 -12.83 -0.20 -6.69
C THR A 82 -12.76 1.02 -5.76
N LEU A 83 -13.25 2.18 -6.18
CA LEU A 83 -13.18 3.47 -5.51
C LEU A 83 -14.54 4.17 -5.55
N SER A 84 -14.93 4.74 -4.42
CA SER A 84 -16.06 5.67 -4.33
C SER A 84 -15.72 6.82 -3.40
N PHE A 85 -15.90 8.06 -3.85
CA PHE A 85 -15.64 9.26 -3.05
C PHE A 85 -16.78 10.26 -3.19
N SER A 86 -17.40 10.65 -2.08
CA SER A 86 -18.45 11.66 -2.07
C SER A 86 -17.87 13.03 -1.72
N PHE A 87 -17.83 13.94 -2.69
CA PHE A 87 -17.30 15.29 -2.56
C PHE A 87 -18.24 16.29 -3.24
N LEU A 88 -18.59 17.37 -2.53
CA LEU A 88 -19.52 18.41 -3.02
C LEU A 88 -20.84 17.84 -3.59
N ASN A 89 -21.43 16.87 -2.90
CA ASN A 89 -22.66 16.17 -3.30
C ASN A 89 -22.57 15.41 -4.63
N GLN A 90 -21.35 15.13 -5.10
CA GLN A 90 -21.09 14.26 -6.25
C GLN A 90 -20.33 13.02 -5.79
N THR A 91 -20.59 11.90 -6.46
CA THR A 91 -19.86 10.65 -6.22
C THR A 91 -18.90 10.42 -7.37
N TYR A 92 -17.62 10.36 -7.04
CA TYR A 92 -16.53 10.08 -7.95
C TYR A 92 -16.08 8.63 -7.80
N ASN A 93 -15.60 8.07 -8.90
CA ASN A 93 -15.10 6.70 -8.99
C ASN A 93 -13.76 6.69 -9.75
N GLU A 94 -13.26 5.51 -10.07
CA GLU A 94 -11.99 5.32 -10.78
C GLU A 94 -11.99 6.04 -12.13
N GLN A 95 -13.11 5.96 -12.87
CA GLN A 95 -13.26 6.59 -14.19
C GLN A 95 -13.25 8.12 -14.13
N SER A 96 -13.43 8.69 -12.94
CA SER A 96 -13.36 10.14 -12.74
C SER A 96 -11.92 10.65 -12.70
N ASP A 97 -10.94 9.76 -12.52
CA ASP A 97 -9.53 10.14 -12.53
C ASP A 97 -9.12 10.61 -13.93
N VAL A 98 -8.41 11.73 -13.98
CA VAL A 98 -7.96 12.36 -15.22
C VAL A 98 -7.11 11.44 -16.09
N ASP A 99 -6.39 10.48 -15.50
CA ASP A 99 -5.50 9.56 -16.19
C ASP A 99 -6.11 8.16 -16.38
N TYR A 100 -7.39 7.96 -16.05
CA TYR A 100 -8.07 6.66 -16.11
C TYR A 100 -7.99 6.03 -17.51
N PHE A 101 -8.30 6.79 -18.56
CA PHE A 101 -8.28 6.32 -19.95
C PHE A 101 -6.90 6.45 -20.62
N SER A 102 -5.86 6.82 -19.87
CA SER A 102 -4.51 6.88 -20.43
C SER A 102 -4.04 5.46 -20.82
N SER A 103 -3.19 5.35 -21.83
CA SER A 103 -2.66 4.07 -22.31
C SER A 103 -1.88 3.26 -21.26
N ASN A 104 -1.55 3.88 -20.12
CA ASN A 104 -0.86 3.24 -19.01
C ASN A 104 -1.79 2.84 -17.85
N GLN A 105 -3.09 3.20 -17.89
CA GLN A 105 -4.15 2.91 -16.88
C GLN A 105 -3.62 2.77 -15.44
N SER A 106 -2.76 3.70 -15.05
CA SER A 106 -2.01 3.61 -13.79
C SER A 106 -2.74 4.27 -12.63
N PHE A 107 -3.86 4.95 -12.90
CA PHE A 107 -4.56 5.79 -11.93
C PHE A 107 -6.08 5.60 -12.02
N PRO A 108 -6.79 5.75 -10.88
CA PRO A 108 -6.24 5.92 -9.53
C PRO A 108 -5.40 4.73 -9.07
N ALA A 109 -4.57 4.94 -8.05
CA ALA A 109 -3.67 3.91 -7.54
C ALA A 109 -3.73 3.84 -6.02
N VAL A 110 -3.69 2.63 -5.47
CA VAL A 110 -3.40 2.40 -4.05
C VAL A 110 -1.95 1.96 -3.93
N TYR A 111 -1.14 2.75 -3.23
CA TYR A 111 0.26 2.44 -2.98
C TYR A 111 0.42 1.67 -1.67
N TYR A 112 1.27 0.65 -1.68
CA TYR A 112 1.73 -0.06 -0.50
C TYR A 112 3.11 0.42 -0.07
N PHE A 113 3.23 0.81 1.18
CA PHE A 113 4.47 1.28 1.81
C PHE A 113 4.98 0.22 2.79
N PRO A 114 5.88 -0.68 2.36
CA PRO A 114 6.33 -1.80 3.20
C PRO A 114 7.00 -1.35 4.50
N ASN A 115 7.64 -0.18 4.50
CA ASN A 115 8.28 0.39 5.68
C ASN A 115 7.28 0.80 6.78
N LEU A 116 5.99 0.90 6.46
CA LEU A 116 4.92 1.21 7.40
C LEU A 116 4.20 -0.05 7.90
N ALA A 117 4.46 -1.22 7.33
CA ALA A 117 3.75 -2.47 7.67
C ALA A 117 3.91 -2.88 9.14
N ASN A 118 5.00 -2.46 9.79
CA ASN A 118 5.29 -2.73 11.20
C ASN A 118 5.00 -1.52 12.12
N THR A 119 4.25 -0.54 11.62
CA THR A 119 3.86 0.65 12.37
C THR A 119 2.35 0.64 12.58
N SER A 120 1.85 1.43 13.54
CA SER A 120 0.41 1.66 13.70
C SER A 120 -0.21 2.54 12.60
N VAL A 121 0.57 2.91 11.57
CA VAL A 121 0.12 3.68 10.42
C VAL A 121 -0.31 2.71 9.33
N GLU A 122 -1.47 2.97 8.74
CA GLU A 122 -1.98 2.16 7.63
C GLU A 122 -0.97 2.15 6.47
N PRO A 123 -0.55 0.98 5.99
CA PRO A 123 0.52 0.89 4.99
C PRO A 123 0.02 1.17 3.56
N TYR A 124 -1.26 1.50 3.39
CA TYR A 124 -1.88 1.77 2.10
C TYR A 124 -2.37 3.21 1.99
N ALA A 125 -2.10 3.82 0.84
CA ALA A 125 -2.55 5.20 0.58
C ALA A 125 -3.00 5.39 -0.86
N LEU A 126 -4.03 6.22 -1.05
CA LEU A 126 -4.67 6.45 -2.35
C LEU A 126 -4.00 7.63 -3.09
N SER A 127 -3.85 7.50 -4.40
CA SER A 127 -3.62 8.59 -5.34
C SER A 127 -4.77 8.65 -6.33
N PHE A 128 -5.54 9.73 -6.26
CA PHE A 128 -6.74 9.94 -7.07
C PHE A 128 -6.87 11.43 -7.40
N VAL A 129 -6.93 11.77 -8.69
CA VAL A 129 -6.91 13.16 -9.15
C VAL A 129 -8.03 13.42 -10.15
N VAL A 130 -8.85 14.42 -9.85
CA VAL A 130 -9.98 14.81 -10.68
C VAL A 130 -9.80 16.25 -11.15
N PHE A 131 -9.99 16.48 -12.44
CA PHE A 131 -9.96 17.80 -13.08
C PHE A 131 -11.25 18.04 -13.87
N PRO A 132 -11.63 19.31 -14.14
CA PRO A 132 -12.63 19.61 -15.15
C PRO A 132 -12.32 18.92 -16.49
N PRO A 133 -13.34 18.44 -17.23
CA PRO A 133 -14.76 18.70 -17.02
C PRO A 133 -15.49 17.67 -16.15
N THR A 134 -14.83 16.62 -15.64
CA THR A 134 -15.50 15.57 -14.84
C THR A 134 -15.96 16.08 -13.47
N SER A 135 -15.50 17.26 -13.06
CA SER A 135 -15.91 17.96 -11.85
C SER A 135 -15.95 19.48 -12.08
N PRO A 136 -16.84 20.23 -11.41
CA PRO A 136 -16.79 21.69 -11.39
C PRO A 136 -15.56 22.24 -10.66
N VAL A 137 -14.92 21.43 -9.81
CA VAL A 137 -13.75 21.79 -8.99
C VAL A 137 -12.70 20.70 -9.10
N SER A 138 -11.45 21.06 -9.38
CA SER A 138 -10.33 20.11 -9.36
C SER A 138 -9.97 19.73 -7.93
N PHE A 139 -9.64 18.47 -7.69
CA PHE A 139 -9.18 17.99 -6.39
C PHE A 139 -8.23 16.80 -6.53
N SER A 140 -7.51 16.50 -5.46
CA SER A 140 -6.66 15.33 -5.35
C SER A 140 -6.67 14.76 -3.95
N VAL A 141 -6.85 13.45 -3.85
CA VAL A 141 -6.43 12.65 -2.69
C VAL A 141 -5.07 12.07 -3.02
N PHE A 142 -4.06 12.39 -2.20
CA PHE A 142 -2.70 11.95 -2.45
C PHE A 142 -2.01 11.59 -1.14
N GLY A 143 -2.02 10.30 -0.83
CA GLY A 143 -1.57 9.81 0.46
C GLY A 143 -2.44 10.37 1.59
N ASP A 144 -1.79 10.94 2.60
CA ASP A 144 -2.41 11.61 3.74
C ASP A 144 -2.84 13.06 3.45
N LEU A 145 -2.67 13.55 2.22
CA LEU A 145 -2.93 14.94 1.84
C LEU A 145 -4.15 15.07 0.93
N PHE A 146 -4.90 16.15 1.12
CA PHE A 146 -6.02 16.52 0.25
C PHE A 146 -5.81 17.91 -0.34
N PHE A 147 -6.03 18.03 -1.65
CA PHE A 147 -5.91 19.26 -2.42
C PHE A 147 -7.23 19.58 -3.12
N VAL A 148 -7.55 20.85 -3.26
CA VAL A 148 -8.73 21.37 -3.97
C VAL A 148 -8.33 22.61 -4.73
N GLU A 149 -9.02 22.94 -5.82
CA GLU A 149 -8.74 24.09 -6.67
C GLU A 149 -7.33 24.02 -7.29
N LEU A 150 -6.91 22.81 -7.68
CA LEU A 150 -5.67 22.58 -8.40
C LEU A 150 -5.66 23.37 -9.71
N SER A 151 -4.63 24.17 -9.91
CA SER A 151 -4.37 24.84 -11.18
C SER A 151 -3.70 23.90 -12.18
N ASP A 152 -2.81 23.04 -11.68
CA ASP A 152 -2.15 21.99 -12.44
C ASP A 152 -1.66 20.86 -11.52
N PHE A 153 -0.85 19.94 -12.07
CA PHE A 153 -0.25 18.85 -11.30
C PHE A 153 1.00 19.25 -10.52
N ASP A 154 1.55 20.43 -10.77
CA ASP A 154 2.70 20.94 -10.04
C ASP A 154 2.27 21.41 -8.64
N ASP A 155 1.02 21.84 -8.45
CA ASP A 155 0.43 22.11 -7.13
C ASP A 155 0.51 20.90 -6.20
N LEU A 156 0.41 19.68 -6.73
CA LEU A 156 0.54 18.46 -5.92
C LEU A 156 1.97 18.31 -5.35
N ARG A 157 2.98 18.95 -5.94
CA ARG A 157 4.39 18.87 -5.50
C ARG A 157 4.65 19.64 -4.22
N ASP A 158 3.82 20.62 -3.94
CA ASP A 158 3.96 21.49 -2.79
C ASP A 158 3.00 21.02 -1.69
N PRO A 159 3.47 20.28 -0.66
CA PRO A 159 2.61 19.85 0.43
C PRO A 159 2.04 21.05 1.20
N GLY A 160 2.66 22.24 1.08
CA GLY A 160 2.12 23.49 1.60
C GLY A 160 0.81 23.93 0.96
N LYS A 161 0.48 23.42 -0.24
CA LYS A 161 -0.80 23.64 -0.95
C LYS A 161 -1.92 22.72 -0.51
N ALA A 162 -1.63 21.65 0.24
CA ALA A 162 -2.68 20.74 0.73
C ALA A 162 -3.65 21.49 1.64
N VAL A 163 -4.95 21.43 1.35
CA VAL A 163 -5.99 22.13 2.11
C VAL A 163 -6.60 21.26 3.22
N GLY A 164 -6.29 19.97 3.22
CA GLY A 164 -6.79 19.01 4.20
C GLY A 164 -5.92 17.79 4.33
N THR A 165 -6.36 16.89 5.21
CA THR A 165 -5.71 15.60 5.47
C THR A 165 -6.65 14.44 5.19
N VAL A 166 -6.09 13.27 4.92
CA VAL A 166 -6.82 12.04 4.64
C VAL A 166 -6.45 11.00 5.68
N ARG A 167 -7.46 10.39 6.29
CA ARG A 167 -7.29 9.29 7.24
C ARG A 167 -7.94 8.04 6.69
N TYR A 168 -7.19 6.94 6.73
CA TYR A 168 -7.65 5.62 6.30
C TYR A 168 -8.09 4.78 7.50
N THR A 169 -9.05 3.90 7.27
CA THR A 169 -9.50 2.92 8.27
C THR A 169 -9.78 1.62 7.54
N ARG A 170 -9.00 0.59 7.86
CA ARG A 170 -9.26 -0.75 7.35
C ARG A 170 -10.61 -1.24 7.87
N LEU A 171 -11.48 -1.61 6.95
CA LEU A 171 -12.75 -2.25 7.26
C LEU A 171 -12.46 -3.75 7.37
N LEU A 172 -12.53 -4.27 8.58
CA LEU A 172 -12.44 -5.71 8.80
C LEU A 172 -13.69 -6.34 8.17
N ASP A 173 -13.45 -7.20 7.19
CA ASP A 173 -14.50 -8.06 6.64
C ASP A 173 -15.09 -8.85 7.82
N SER A 174 -16.38 -8.69 8.09
CA SER A 174 -17.11 -9.52 9.05
C SER A 174 -17.26 -10.97 8.57
N SER A 175 -16.73 -11.28 7.38
CA SER A 175 -16.50 -12.61 6.87
C SER A 175 -15.67 -13.39 7.91
N PRO A 176 -16.22 -14.44 8.55
CA PRO A 176 -15.40 -15.28 9.42
C PRO A 176 -14.18 -15.75 8.62
N PRO A 177 -13.00 -15.86 9.25
CA PRO A 177 -11.81 -16.31 8.56
C PRO A 177 -12.20 -17.56 7.76
N ARG A 178 -12.01 -17.51 6.44
CA ARG A 178 -12.14 -18.71 5.62
C ARG A 178 -11.13 -19.67 6.21
N LEU A 179 -11.63 -20.61 7.03
CA LEU A 179 -10.89 -21.79 7.43
C LEU A 179 -10.19 -22.26 6.16
N PRO A 180 -8.86 -22.52 6.19
CA PRO A 180 -8.26 -23.26 5.09
C PRO A 180 -9.21 -24.42 4.81
N SER A 181 -9.75 -24.48 3.59
CA SER A 181 -10.58 -25.61 3.16
C SER A 181 -9.86 -26.85 3.63
N ASP A 182 -10.48 -27.57 4.57
CA ASP A 182 -9.83 -28.59 5.38
C ASP A 182 -8.88 -29.39 4.49
N PRO A 183 -7.58 -29.52 4.84
CA PRO A 183 -6.86 -30.67 4.31
C PRO A 183 -7.68 -31.88 4.75
N THR A 184 -8.14 -32.64 3.76
CA THR A 184 -8.76 -33.96 3.89
C THR A 184 -8.38 -34.59 5.24
N PRO A 185 -9.36 -34.94 6.11
CA PRO A 185 -9.06 -35.34 7.48
C PRO A 185 -7.93 -36.38 7.48
N CYS A 186 -6.86 -36.09 8.24
CA CYS A 186 -5.92 -37.11 8.65
C CYS A 186 -6.72 -38.17 9.42
N GLN A 187 -7.16 -39.22 8.72
CA GLN A 187 -7.43 -40.48 9.38
C GLN A 187 -6.08 -41.00 9.88
N VAL A 188 -6.06 -41.39 11.15
CA VAL A 188 -4.98 -42.08 11.88
C VAL A 188 -3.95 -41.16 12.56
N ASP A 189 -4.27 -40.61 13.74
CA ASP A 189 -3.61 -40.89 15.05
C ASP A 189 -4.13 -39.92 16.15
N PRO A 190 -4.54 -40.36 17.37
CA PRO A 190 -5.17 -39.48 18.37
C PRO A 190 -4.24 -38.63 19.27
N ASP A 191 -2.92 -38.65 19.13
CA ASP A 191 -2.01 -38.10 20.17
C ASP A 191 -1.27 -36.78 19.84
N SER A 192 -1.62 -36.04 18.78
CA SER A 192 -0.81 -34.86 18.40
C SER A 192 -1.62 -33.60 18.03
N CYS A 193 -2.26 -32.97 19.01
CA CYS A 193 -2.76 -31.59 18.90
C CYS A 193 -2.59 -30.82 20.22
N ASN A 194 -1.38 -30.35 20.53
CA ASN A 194 -1.15 -29.34 21.58
C ASN A 194 -1.17 -27.94 20.95
N GLY A 195 -2.21 -27.17 21.24
CA GLY A 195 -2.35 -25.77 20.83
C GLY A 195 -1.64 -24.83 21.79
N GLN A 196 -0.94 -23.84 21.24
CA GLN A 196 -0.48 -22.66 21.99
C GLN A 196 -1.02 -21.40 21.32
N ALA A 197 -1.83 -20.65 22.08
CA ALA A 197 -2.37 -19.36 21.68
C ALA A 197 -1.27 -18.30 21.70
N VAL A 198 -1.18 -17.51 20.62
CA VAL A 198 -0.26 -16.38 20.46
C VAL A 198 -0.94 -15.10 20.98
N PRO A 199 -0.27 -14.28 21.81
CA PRO A 199 -0.85 -13.03 22.29
C PRO A 199 -0.67 -11.88 21.29
N GLU A 200 -1.68 -11.02 21.17
CA GLU A 200 -1.64 -9.80 20.34
C GLU A 200 -0.78 -8.71 20.99
N PRO A 201 0.06 -7.99 20.23
CA PRO A 201 0.66 -6.75 20.71
C PRO A 201 -0.24 -5.55 20.42
N SER A 202 -0.55 -4.90 21.52
CA SER A 202 -1.13 -3.59 21.79
C SER A 202 -0.55 -2.39 21.02
N GLU A 203 -1.43 -1.42 20.86
CA GLU A 203 -1.32 -0.05 20.32
C GLU A 203 0.01 0.69 20.61
N ILE A 204 0.58 1.32 19.58
CA ILE A 204 1.55 2.41 19.73
C ILE A 204 1.11 3.59 18.86
N ALA A 205 0.55 4.61 19.49
CA ALA A 205 0.24 5.89 18.87
C ALA A 205 1.53 6.58 18.35
N GLY A 206 1.50 7.03 17.10
CA GLY A 206 2.60 7.79 16.50
C GLY A 206 2.20 8.35 15.14
N SER A 207 1.80 9.62 15.13
CA SER A 207 1.57 10.42 13.93
C SER A 207 2.86 10.57 13.10
N VAL A 208 2.82 10.22 11.81
CA VAL A 208 3.88 10.52 10.85
C VAL A 208 3.26 11.06 9.56
N VAL A 209 3.37 12.38 9.39
CA VAL A 209 3.22 13.07 8.11
C VAL A 209 4.49 12.84 7.30
N ALA A 210 4.33 12.69 5.97
CA ALA A 210 5.36 12.82 4.92
C ALA A 210 5.82 11.53 4.23
N LEU A 211 5.05 11.00 3.26
CA LEU A 211 5.62 10.12 2.21
C LEU A 211 5.09 10.33 0.78
N GLY A 212 4.18 11.30 0.53
CA GLY A 212 3.70 11.57 -0.83
C GLY A 212 4.75 12.09 -1.83
N LEU A 213 5.84 12.72 -1.37
CA LEU A 213 6.70 13.53 -2.23
C LEU A 213 7.46 12.76 -3.35
N MET A 214 7.63 11.44 -3.26
CA MET A 214 8.39 10.69 -4.28
C MET A 214 7.66 10.52 -5.62
N GLY A 215 6.33 10.39 -5.64
CA GLY A 215 5.59 10.28 -6.92
C GLY A 215 5.66 11.55 -7.76
N LEU A 216 5.89 12.68 -7.11
CA LEU A 216 5.81 14.02 -7.68
C LEU A 216 7.05 14.43 -8.47
N VAL A 217 8.24 14.06 -7.99
CA VAL A 217 9.53 14.38 -8.65
C VAL A 217 9.63 13.79 -10.06
N TRP A 218 8.86 12.74 -10.37
CA TRP A 218 8.96 12.05 -11.65
C TRP A 218 7.90 12.46 -12.69
N ARG A 219 6.71 12.88 -12.27
CA ARG A 219 5.65 13.37 -13.19
C ARG A 219 6.11 14.54 -14.07
N SER A 220 7.08 15.36 -13.62
CA SER A 220 7.69 16.45 -14.41
C SER A 220 8.65 15.99 -15.49
N ARG A 221 9.28 14.81 -15.34
CA ARG A 221 10.25 14.31 -16.31
C ARG A 221 9.60 13.86 -17.61
N ARG A 222 8.35 13.39 -17.57
CA ARG A 222 7.59 13.04 -18.78
C ARG A 222 7.22 14.25 -19.64
N LYS A 223 6.86 15.40 -19.04
CA LYS A 223 6.49 16.60 -19.81
C LYS A 223 7.69 17.31 -20.47
N LYS A 224 8.90 17.18 -19.92
CA LYS A 224 10.12 17.72 -20.56
C LYS A 224 10.63 16.86 -21.73
N ALA A 225 10.26 15.59 -21.79
CA ALA A 225 10.68 14.68 -22.86
C ALA A 225 9.80 14.77 -24.12
N THR A 226 8.58 15.30 -24.02
CA THR A 226 7.64 15.46 -25.16
C THR A 226 7.60 16.88 -25.74
N LEU A 227 8.45 17.80 -25.25
CA LEU A 227 8.46 19.21 -25.65
C LEU A 227 9.77 19.68 -26.31
N ASN A 228 10.66 18.75 -26.66
CA ASN A 228 11.81 19.02 -27.51
C ASN A 228 11.71 18.19 -28.81
N PRO A 229 11.23 18.76 -29.92
CA PRO A 229 11.69 18.33 -31.24
C PRO A 229 13.18 18.69 -31.44
#